data_AF-A0A3T7S782-F1
#
_entry.id   AF-A0A3T7S782-F1
#
_cell.length_a   1.000
_cell.length_b   1.000
_cell.length_c   1.000
_cell.angle_alpha   90.00
_cell.angle_beta   90.00
_cell.angle_gamma   90.00
#
_symmetry.space_group_name_H-M   'P 1'
#
loop_
_entity.id
_entity.type
_entity.pdbx_description
1 polymer ?
#
loop_
_entity_poly.entity_id
_entity_poly.type
_entity_poly.pdbx_seq_one_letter_code
_entity_poly.pdbx_strand_id
1 'polypeptide(L)'
;MNHTYHFYWQQRIADTFQNTLDAYPRVLMLRVDLRFPDCPAATDAAVISRFTDSLKAKIDAYIKRKQHEGKRVHATTLRYVWVREFG
;
A
#
# COMPACT_ATOMS: atom_id res chain seq x y z
N MET A 1 -10.44 13.47 23.03
CA MET A 1 -10.11 12.04 22.81
C MET A 1 -8.60 11.94 22.84
N ASN A 2 -8.01 11.22 23.82
CA ASN A 2 -6.57 10.96 23.81
C ASN A 2 -6.30 9.87 22.78
N HIS A 3 -5.67 10.24 21.66
CA HIS A 3 -5.17 9.26 20.70
C HIS A 3 -3.92 8.61 21.28
N THR A 4 -4.04 7.37 21.75
CA THR A 4 -2.88 6.55 22.11
C THR A 4 -2.24 6.08 20.80
N TYR A 5 -1.23 6.81 20.33
CA TYR A 5 -0.46 6.37 19.17
C TYR A 5 0.39 5.16 19.53
N HIS A 6 0.27 4.09 18.75
CA HIS A 6 1.07 2.91 18.97
C HIS A 6 2.46 3.10 18.33
N PHE A 7 3.47 3.38 19.17
CA PHE A 7 4.84 3.76 18.75
C PHE A 7 5.43 2.82 17.68
N TYR A 8 5.19 1.52 17.80
CA TYR A 8 5.62 0.53 16.81
C TYR A 8 5.12 0.85 15.38
N TRP A 9 3.86 1.25 15.21
CA TRP A 9 3.32 1.56 13.87
C TRP A 9 3.87 2.88 13.33
N GLN A 10 4.09 3.87 14.19
CA GLN A 10 4.75 5.13 13.80
C GLN A 10 6.15 4.88 13.27
N GLN A 11 6.93 4.05 13.96
CA GLN A 11 8.27 3.68 13.54
C GLN A 11 8.25 2.94 12.19
N ARG A 12 7.36 1.96 12.01
CA ARG A 12 7.23 1.20 10.74
C ARG A 12 6.88 2.10 9.56
N ILE A 13 6.01 3.09 9.76
CA ILE A 13 5.67 4.09 8.74
C ILE A 13 6.89 4.94 8.41
N ALA A 14 7.60 5.45 9.42
CA ALA A 14 8.79 6.28 9.24
C ALA A 14 9.90 5.53 8.50
N ASP A 15 10.20 4.29 8.90
CA ASP A 15 11.23 3.46 8.26
C ASP A 15 10.88 3.17 6.79
N THR A 16 9.61 2.85 6.51
CA THR A 16 9.17 2.60 5.12
C THR A 16 9.29 3.86 4.27
N PHE A 17 8.97 5.02 4.85
CA PHE A 17 9.09 6.30 4.16
C PHE A 17 10.55 6.65 3.89
N GLN A 18 11.41 6.58 4.89
CA GLN A 18 12.84 6.88 4.75
C GLN A 18 13.50 5.99 3.70
N ASN A 19 13.28 4.67 3.80
CA ASN A 19 13.79 3.73 2.81
C ASN A 19 13.35 4.10 1.38
N THR A 20 12.11 4.61 1.22
CA THR A 20 11.56 4.97 -0.10
C THR A 20 12.20 6.23 -0.64
N LEU A 21 12.44 7.24 0.20
CA LEU A 21 13.15 8.47 -0.17
C LEU A 21 14.61 8.20 -0.55
N ASP A 22 15.27 7.26 0.13
CA ASP A 22 16.66 6.88 -0.19
C ASP A 22 16.76 6.20 -1.56
N ALA A 23 15.69 5.52 -2.01
CA ALA A 23 15.67 4.79 -3.27
C ALA A 23 15.16 5.61 -4.46
N TYR A 24 14.28 6.59 -4.22
CA TYR A 24 13.58 7.30 -5.30
C TYR A 24 13.57 8.82 -5.08
N PRO A 25 13.97 9.62 -6.09
CA PRO A 25 13.98 11.08 -5.96
C PRO A 25 12.58 11.71 -5.97
N ARG A 26 11.55 10.97 -6.39
CA ARG A 26 10.14 11.39 -6.41
C ARG A 26 9.26 10.24 -5.97
N VAL A 27 8.41 10.48 -4.98
CA VAL A 27 7.59 9.45 -4.34
C VAL A 27 6.12 9.89 -4.34
N LEU A 28 5.22 8.97 -4.70
CA LEU A 28 3.78 9.11 -4.48
C LEU A 28 3.41 8.27 -3.25
N MET A 29 2.82 8.92 -2.25
CA MET A 29 2.28 8.25 -1.06
C MET A 29 0.75 8.22 -1.13
N LEU A 30 0.16 7.04 -0.90
CA LEU A 30 -1.28 6.84 -0.85
C LEU A 30 -1.66 6.18 0.48
N ARG A 31 -2.61 6.78 1.20
CA ARG A 31 -3.30 6.15 2.33
C ARG A 31 -4.62 5.58 1.84
N VAL A 32 -4.89 4.32 2.16
CA VAL A 32 -6.15 3.66 1.84
C VAL A 32 -6.73 3.07 3.12
N ASP A 33 -7.88 3.58 3.54
CA ASP A 33 -8.63 3.03 4.67
C ASP A 33 -9.63 1.98 4.14
N LEU A 34 -9.38 0.71 4.46
CA LEU A 34 -10.22 -0.41 4.05
C LEU A 34 -11.21 -0.76 5.16
N ARG A 35 -12.51 -0.80 4.83
CA ARG A 35 -13.57 -1.23 5.74
C ARG A 35 -14.18 -2.53 5.26
N PHE A 36 -14.43 -3.44 6.19
CA PHE A 36 -15.21 -4.63 5.89
C PHE A 36 -16.66 -4.24 5.60
N PRO A 37 -17.35 -4.92 4.67
CA PRO A 37 -18.74 -4.66 4.41
C PRO A 37 -19.61 -5.11 5.60
N ASP A 38 -20.74 -4.45 5.80
CA ASP A 38 -21.74 -4.81 6.82
C ASP A 38 -22.58 -6.04 6.43
N CYS A 39 -22.29 -6.66 5.29
CA CYS A 39 -22.93 -7.89 4.83
C CYS A 39 -22.05 -9.12 5.10
N PRO A 40 -22.63 -10.33 5.16
CA PRO A 40 -21.84 -11.55 5.29
C PRO A 40 -20.84 -11.67 4.14
N ALA A 41 -19.57 -11.47 4.45
CA ALA A 41 -18.46 -11.61 3.53
C ALA A 41 -17.45 -12.60 4.09
N ALA A 42 -16.75 -13.30 3.19
CA ALA A 42 -15.62 -14.14 3.57
C ALA A 42 -14.49 -13.25 4.12
N THR A 43 -14.49 -13.08 5.44
CA THR A 43 -13.50 -12.30 6.19
C THR A 43 -12.41 -13.24 6.70
N ASP A 44 -11.65 -13.83 5.77
CA ASP A 44 -10.49 -14.63 6.15
C ASP A 44 -9.27 -13.75 6.46
N ALA A 45 -8.26 -14.35 7.10
CA ALA A 45 -7.02 -13.68 7.45
C ALA A 45 -6.19 -13.24 6.23
N ALA A 46 -6.49 -13.74 5.02
CA ALA A 46 -5.75 -13.49 3.80
C ALA A 46 -6.29 -12.31 2.98
N VAL A 47 -7.37 -11.66 3.42
CA VAL A 47 -8.03 -10.57 2.69
C VAL A 47 -7.09 -9.41 2.35
N ILE A 48 -6.20 -9.02 3.26
CA ILE A 48 -5.25 -7.93 3.00
C ILE A 48 -4.17 -8.34 2.00
N SER A 49 -3.76 -9.63 2.01
CA SER A 49 -2.83 -10.18 1.03
C SER A 49 -3.45 -10.17 -0.36
N ARG A 50 -4.69 -10.66 -0.50
CA ARG A 50 -5.42 -10.61 -1.79
C ARG A 50 -5.59 -9.18 -2.31
N PHE A 51 -5.93 -8.24 -1.44
CA PHE A 51 -6.01 -6.83 -1.81
C PHE A 51 -4.66 -6.32 -2.34
N THR A 52 -3.58 -6.60 -1.61
CA THR A 52 -2.24 -6.16 -1.98
C THR A 52 -1.77 -6.79 -3.28
N ASP A 53 -2.02 -8.08 -3.50
CA ASP A 53 -1.64 -8.79 -4.72
C ASP A 53 -2.43 -8.26 -5.93
N SER A 54 -3.73 -7.98 -5.75
CA SER A 54 -4.53 -7.31 -6.78
C SER A 54 -3.99 -5.91 -7.10
N LEU A 55 -3.57 -5.14 -6.09
CA LEU A 55 -2.97 -3.82 -6.28
C LEU A 55 -1.65 -3.90 -7.06
N LYS A 56 -0.75 -4.83 -6.70
CA LYS A 56 0.50 -5.08 -7.45
C LYS A 56 0.21 -5.42 -8.91
N ALA A 57 -0.71 -6.35 -9.16
CA ALA A 57 -1.10 -6.75 -10.51
C ALA A 57 -1.63 -5.57 -11.35
N LYS A 58 -2.42 -4.68 -10.74
CA LYS A 58 -2.94 -3.47 -11.41
C LYS A 58 -1.81 -2.47 -11.73
N ILE A 59 -0.84 -2.29 -10.83
CA ILE A 59 0.34 -1.46 -11.07
C ILE A 59 1.15 -2.02 -12.23
N ASP A 60 1.40 -3.33 -12.24
CA ASP A 60 2.16 -3.99 -13.30
C ASP A 60 1.45 -3.87 -14.67
N ALA A 61 0.14 -4.10 -14.70
CA ALA A 61 -0.66 -3.92 -15.91
C ALA A 61 -0.62 -2.47 -16.41
N TYR A 62 -0.70 -1.49 -15.51
CA TYR A 62 -0.58 -0.07 -15.85
C TYR A 62 0.80 0.26 -16.44
N ILE A 63 1.87 -0.21 -15.81
CA ILE A 63 3.25 -0.03 -16.28
C ILE A 63 3.43 -0.63 -17.68
N LYS A 64 3.01 -1.88 -17.88
CA LYS A 64 3.07 -2.55 -19.19
C LYS A 64 2.31 -1.77 -20.25
N ARG A 65 1.08 -1.33 -19.95
CA ARG A 65 0.28 -0.50 -20.87
C ARG A 65 1.02 0.78 -21.27
N LYS A 66 1.65 1.47 -20.30
CA LYS A 66 2.42 2.70 -20.59
C LYS A 66 3.66 2.44 -21.44
N GLN A 67 4.34 1.32 -21.22
CA GLN A 67 5.46 0.91 -22.07
C GLN A 67 4.99 0.62 -23.51
N HIS A 68 3.86 -0.07 -23.69
CA HIS A 68 3.26 -0.30 -25.01
C HIS A 68 2.82 0.98 -25.72
N GLU A 69 2.39 2.00 -24.98
CA GLU A 69 2.12 3.35 -25.51
C GLU A 69 3.39 4.13 -25.91
N GLY A 70 4.59 3.55 -25.77
CA GLY A 70 5.87 4.21 -26.04
C GLY A 70 6.25 5.27 -25.00
N LYS A 71 5.56 5.32 -23.85
CA LYS A 71 5.83 6.30 -22.79
C LYS A 71 6.98 5.82 -21.91
N ARG A 72 7.82 6.76 -21.49
CA ARG A 72 8.87 6.49 -20.50
C ARG A 72 8.22 6.04 -19.19
N VAL A 73 8.61 4.86 -18.70
CA VAL A 73 8.22 4.35 -17.38
C VAL A 73 9.46 4.15 -16.52
N HIS A 74 9.39 4.63 -15.28
CA HIS A 74 10.42 4.37 -14.28
C HIS A 74 10.10 3.08 -13.54
N ALA A 75 11.10 2.21 -13.36
CA ALA A 75 10.94 1.03 -12.54
C ALA A 75 10.68 1.45 -11.09
N THR A 76 9.55 1.01 -10.53
CA THR A 76 9.12 1.37 -9.18
C THR A 76 8.65 0.11 -8.48
N THR A 77 9.10 -0.07 -7.23
CA THR A 77 8.64 -1.16 -6.37
C THR A 77 7.62 -0.60 -5.38
N LEU A 78 6.44 -1.22 -5.29
CA LEU A 78 5.44 -0.87 -4.28
C LEU A 78 6.00 -1.17 -2.88
N ARG A 79 6.10 -0.14 -2.05
CA ARG A 79 6.43 -0.24 -0.63
C ARG A 79 5.19 0.14 0.16
N TYR A 80 4.80 -0.68 1.13
CA TYR A 80 3.57 -0.48 1.88
C TYR A 80 3.72 -0.96 3.33
N VAL A 81 2.95 -0.32 4.20
CA VAL A 81 2.68 -0.77 5.57
C VAL A 81 1.17 -0.93 5.66
N TRP A 82 0.71 -1.93 6.41
CA TRP A 82 -0.70 -2.09 6.71
C TRP A 82 -0.87 -2.34 8.20
N VAL A 83 -2.01 -1.92 8.73
CA VAL A 83 -2.44 -2.17 10.10
C VAL A 83 -3.91 -2.56 10.06
N ARG A 84 -4.29 -3.47 10.95
CA ARG A 84 -5.70 -3.77 11.23
C ARG A 84 -6.02 -3.18 12.59
N GLU A 85 -7.00 -2.30 12.61
CA GLU A 85 -7.57 -1.76 13.83
C GLU A 85 -8.71 -2.69 14.28
N PHE A 86 -8.78 -2.96 15.58
CA PHE A 86 -9.91 -3.62 16.22
C PHE A 86 -10.63 -2.54 17.04
N GLY A 87 -11.91 -2.35 16.76
CA GLY A 87 -12.79 -1.43 17.49
C GLY A 87 -13.62 -2.15 18.54
#